data_AF-E6X2T6-F1
#
_entry.id   AF-E6X2T6-F1
#
_cell.length_a   1.000
_cell.length_b   1.000
_cell.length_c   1.000
_cell.angle_alpha   90.00
_cell.angle_beta   90.00
_cell.angle_gamma   90.00
#
_symmetry.space_group_name_H-M   'P 1'
#
loop_
_entity.id
_entity.type
_entity.pdbx_description
1 polymer ?
#
loop_
_entity_poly.entity_id
_entity_poly.type
_entity_poly.pdbx_seq_one_letter_code
_entity_poly.pdbx_strand_id
1 'polypeptide(L)'
;MSEKALDLSRGNILKLHTRAQLQDRDLYSFLSETFPELPVEDRLKYLAAILNDFFEEYDFDPEDEMSRDGYRIKRFYPRKVLDNAEGE
;
A
#
# COMPACT_ATOMS: atom_id res chain seq x y z
N MET A 1 9.91 -25.35 -6.92
CA MET A 1 8.71 -24.60 -6.48
C MET A 1 8.53 -23.49 -7.50
N SER A 2 7.39 -23.40 -8.19
CA SER A 2 7.19 -22.30 -9.14
C SER A 2 7.22 -20.99 -8.38
N GLU A 3 8.25 -20.18 -8.63
CA GLU A 3 8.25 -18.75 -8.33
C GLU A 3 7.00 -18.18 -9.04
N LYS A 4 5.90 -17.97 -8.29
CA LYS A 4 4.79 -17.19 -8.83
C LYS A 4 5.35 -15.80 -9.07
N ALA A 5 5.63 -15.47 -10.33
CA ALA A 5 6.07 -14.15 -10.71
C ALA A 5 5.07 -13.12 -10.17
N LEU A 6 5.57 -12.12 -9.44
CA LEU A 6 4.72 -11.04 -8.94
C LEU A 6 4.12 -10.30 -10.12
N ASP A 7 2.80 -10.12 -10.10
CA ASP A 7 2.14 -9.28 -11.09
C ASP A 7 2.30 -7.81 -10.69
N LEU A 8 3.40 -7.18 -11.10
CA LEU A 8 3.65 -5.75 -10.91
C LEU A 8 3.22 -4.94 -12.15
N SER A 9 2.27 -5.46 -12.93
CA SER A 9 1.77 -4.77 -14.10
C SER A 9 1.02 -3.50 -13.69
N ARG A 10 1.09 -2.44 -14.52
CA ARG A 10 0.38 -1.16 -14.26
C ARG A 10 -1.10 -1.36 -13.96
N GLY A 11 -1.77 -2.27 -14.68
CA GLY A 11 -3.19 -2.57 -14.47
C GLY A 11 -3.47 -3.16 -13.09
N ASN A 12 -2.61 -4.06 -12.60
CA ASN A 12 -2.76 -4.63 -11.26
C ASN A 12 -2.38 -3.65 -10.16
N ILE A 13 -1.31 -2.86 -10.33
CA ILE A 13 -0.91 -1.82 -9.37
C ILE A 13 -2.04 -0.78 -9.22
N LEU A 14 -2.62 -0.30 -10.33
CA LEU A 14 -3.77 0.61 -10.29
C LEU A 14 -4.95 -0.03 -9.54
N LYS A 15 -5.28 -1.29 -9.84
CA LYS A 15 -6.37 -2.02 -9.15
C LYS A 15 -6.12 -2.14 -7.65
N LEU A 16 -4.89 -2.45 -7.23
CA LEU A 16 -4.52 -2.57 -5.83
C LEU A 16 -4.58 -1.22 -5.13
N HIS A 17 -4.05 -0.18 -5.77
CA HIS A 17 -4.13 1.20 -5.29
C HIS A 17 -5.60 1.63 -5.08
N THR A 18 -6.47 1.49 -6.08
CA THR A 18 -7.89 1.84 -5.94
C THR A 18 -8.56 1.09 -4.80
N ARG A 19 -8.24 -0.20 -4.61
CA ARG A 19 -8.78 -0.98 -3.49
C ARG A 19 -8.24 -0.52 -2.13
N ALA A 20 -6.98 -0.10 -2.06
CA ALA A 20 -6.38 0.44 -0.85
C ALA A 20 -7.03 1.78 -0.47
N GLN A 21 -7.30 2.65 -1.46
CA GLN A 21 -7.96 3.95 -1.26
C GLN A 21 -9.37 3.85 -0.64
N LEU A 22 -10.05 2.74 -0.84
CA LEU A 22 -11.38 2.48 -0.27
C LEU A 22 -11.36 1.98 1.18
N GLN A 23 -10.19 1.91 1.82
CA GLN A 23 -10.02 1.32 3.14
C GLN A 23 -9.38 2.30 4.11
N ASP A 24 -9.66 2.10 5.41
CA ASP A 24 -9.15 2.93 6.50
C ASP A 24 -7.88 2.34 7.13
N ARG A 25 -7.02 1.71 6.33
CA ARG A 25 -5.83 0.98 6.83
C ARG A 25 -4.60 1.36 6.03
N ASP A 26 -3.43 1.20 6.63
CA ASP A 26 -2.17 1.45 5.94
C ASP A 26 -1.94 0.45 4.81
N LEU A 27 -1.20 0.91 3.80
CA LEU A 27 -0.95 0.19 2.56
C LEU A 27 -0.29 -1.17 2.79
N TYR A 28 0.62 -1.27 3.76
CA TYR A 28 1.28 -2.53 4.06
C TYR A 28 0.32 -3.52 4.71
N SER A 29 -0.49 -3.09 5.68
CA SER A 29 -1.52 -3.93 6.30
C SER A 29 -2.52 -4.45 5.25
N PHE A 30 -2.97 -3.59 4.33
CA PHE A 30 -3.81 -3.99 3.19
C PHE A 30 -3.15 -5.08 2.33
N LEU A 31 -1.88 -4.91 1.98
CA LEU A 31 -1.13 -5.90 1.19
C LEU A 31 -0.91 -7.21 1.96
N SER A 32 -0.68 -7.13 3.27
CA SER A 32 -0.54 -8.30 4.14
C SER A 32 -1.80 -9.14 4.22
N GLU A 33 -2.98 -8.51 4.21
CA GLU A 33 -4.27 -9.23 4.20
C GLU A 33 -4.66 -9.70 2.80
N THR A 34 -4.30 -8.95 1.77
CA THR A 34 -4.57 -9.33 0.37
C THR A 34 -3.69 -10.50 -0.06
N PHE A 35 -2.46 -10.57 0.44
CA PHE A 35 -1.47 -11.58 0.07
C PHE A 35 -0.76 -12.17 1.30
N PRO A 36 -1.50 -12.88 2.19
CA PRO A 36 -0.94 -13.43 3.41
C PRO A 36 0.11 -14.53 3.17
N GLU A 37 0.04 -15.19 2.00
CA GLU A 37 0.96 -16.24 1.58
C GLU A 37 2.29 -15.71 1.00
N LEU A 38 2.36 -14.43 0.62
CA LEU A 38 3.59 -13.85 0.07
C LEU A 38 4.59 -13.53 1.18
N PRO A 39 5.90 -13.68 0.96
CA PRO A 39 6.90 -13.20 1.90
C PRO A 39 6.86 -11.66 2.01
N VAL A 40 7.42 -11.13 3.11
CA VAL A 40 7.45 -9.68 3.35
C VAL A 40 8.13 -8.93 2.21
N GLU A 41 9.23 -9.45 1.67
CA GLU A 41 9.97 -8.85 0.55
C GLU A 41 9.09 -8.63 -0.69
N ASP A 42 8.23 -9.59 -1.01
CA ASP A 42 7.34 -9.49 -2.17
C ASP A 42 6.20 -8.50 -1.93
N ARG A 43 5.68 -8.44 -0.70
CA ARG A 43 4.72 -7.41 -0.29
C ARG A 43 5.35 -6.01 -0.33
N LEU A 44 6.62 -5.89 0.04
CA LEU A 44 7.36 -4.63 -0.06
C LEU A 44 7.57 -4.19 -1.52
N LYS A 45 7.76 -5.12 -2.46
CA LYS A 45 7.81 -4.80 -3.90
C LYS A 45 6.47 -4.22 -4.39
N TYR A 46 5.34 -4.78 -3.96
CA TYR A 46 4.01 -4.21 -4.24
C TYR A 46 3.83 -2.82 -3.62
N LEU A 47 4.24 -2.66 -2.37
CA LEU A 47 4.18 -1.37 -1.67
C LEU A 47 4.98 -0.31 -2.42
N ALA A 48 6.24 -0.62 -2.79
CA ALA A 48 7.09 0.28 -3.56
C ALA A 48 6.51 0.61 -4.93
N ALA A 49 5.95 -0.38 -5.65
CA ALA A 49 5.33 -0.16 -6.95
C ALA A 49 4.12 0.78 -6.88
N ILE A 50 3.25 0.63 -5.86
CA ILE A 50 2.11 1.53 -5.65
C ILE A 50 2.60 2.94 -5.30
N LEU A 51 3.56 3.07 -4.38
CA LEU A 51 4.06 4.37 -3.97
C LEU A 51 4.82 5.08 -5.09
N ASN A 52 5.56 4.37 -5.95
CA ASN A 52 6.23 4.99 -7.09
C ASN A 52 5.27 5.71 -8.03
N ASP A 53 4.06 5.16 -8.23
CA ASP A 53 3.06 5.71 -9.14
C ASP A 53 2.10 6.69 -8.45
N PHE A 54 1.85 6.51 -7.14
CA PHE A 54 0.74 7.17 -6.43
C PHE A 54 1.14 7.78 -5.08
N PHE A 55 2.42 8.08 -4.85
CA PHE A 55 2.93 8.58 -3.57
C PHE A 55 2.11 9.75 -2.99
N GLU A 56 1.72 10.70 -3.84
CA GLU A 56 1.00 11.93 -3.45
C GLU A 56 -0.41 11.69 -2.90
N GLU A 57 -0.96 10.49 -3.12
CA GLU A 57 -2.27 10.05 -2.65
C GLU A 57 -2.20 9.29 -1.31
N TYR A 58 -1.04 9.26 -0.68
CA TYR A 58 -0.83 8.67 0.64
C TYR A 58 -0.20 9.68 1.60
N ASP A 59 -0.70 9.68 2.82
CA ASP A 59 -0.06 10.36 3.94
C ASP A 59 0.78 9.34 4.73
N PHE A 60 1.89 9.81 5.28
CA PHE A 60 2.71 9.01 6.18
C PHE A 60 3.28 9.89 7.27
N ASP A 61 3.44 9.30 8.45
CA ASP A 61 4.17 9.91 9.56
C ASP A 61 5.59 9.29 9.61
N PRO A 62 6.66 10.11 9.62
CA PRO A 62 8.04 9.61 9.67
C PRO A 62 8.40 8.85 10.95
N GLU A 63 7.62 8.96 12.01
CA GLU A 63 7.78 8.25 13.28
C GLU A 63 6.87 7.01 13.36
N ASP A 64 5.79 6.95 12.55
CA ASP A 64 4.91 5.78 12.48
C ASP A 64 5.50 4.66 11.62
N GLU A 65 6.02 3.64 12.30
CA GLU A 65 6.57 2.44 11.70
C GLU A 65 6.07 1.17 12.39
N MET A 66 6.07 0.08 11.62
CA MET A 66 5.84 -1.26 12.13
C MET A 66 7.04 -2.17 11.88
N SER A 67 7.26 -3.12 12.79
CA SER A 67 8.27 -4.17 12.63
C SER A 67 7.63 -5.47 12.16
N ARG A 68 8.11 -6.01 11.03
CA ARG A 68 7.66 -7.28 10.44
C ARG A 68 8.82 -8.06 9.86
N ASP A 69 9.01 -9.30 10.33
CA ASP A 69 10.01 -10.25 9.83
C ASP A 69 11.41 -9.64 9.62
N GLY A 70 11.86 -8.79 10.56
CA GLY A 70 13.16 -8.13 10.52
C GLY A 70 13.20 -6.79 9.77
N TYR A 71 12.09 -6.38 9.15
CA TYR A 71 11.95 -5.10 8.46
C TYR A 71 11.26 -4.06 9.35
N ARG A 72 11.70 -2.80 9.25
CA ARG A 72 10.97 -1.63 9.75
C ARG A 72 10.30 -0.95 8.56
N ILE A 73 8.97 -0.85 8.62
CA ILE A 73 8.13 -0.44 7.50
C ILE A 73 7.36 0.80 7.92
N LYS A 74 7.55 1.91 7.20
CA LYS A 74 6.76 3.13 7.39
C LYS A 74 5.32 2.91 6.94
N ARG A 75 4.37 3.44 7.70
CA ARG A 75 2.95 3.29 7.38
C ARG A 75 2.51 4.41 6.44
N PHE A 76 1.93 4.01 5.31
CA PHE A 76 1.35 4.89 4.32
C PHE A 76 -0.16 4.70 4.33
N TYR A 77 -0.90 5.71 4.74
CA TYR A 77 -2.35 5.69 4.81
C TYR A 77 -2.93 6.39 3.57
N PRO A 78 -3.98 5.84 2.96
CA PRO A 78 -4.67 6.54 1.88
C PRO A 78 -5.09 7.94 2.34
N ARG A 79 -4.66 8.96 1.59
CA ARG A 79 -5.09 10.34 1.85
C ARG A 79 -6.57 10.40 1.52
N LYS A 80 -7.41 10.46 2.55
CA LYS A 80 -8.81 10.80 2.33
C LYS A 80 -8.85 12.23 1.82
N VAL A 81 -9.28 12.40 0.59
CA VAL A 81 -9.80 13.68 0.14
C VAL A 81 -11.01 13.94 1.03
N LEU A 82 -10.80 14.67 2.12
CA LEU A 82 -11.89 15.38 2.77
C LEU A 82 -12.42 16.30 1.68
N ASP A 83 -13.50 15.86 1.05
CA ASP A 83 -14.31 16.67 0.18
C ASP A 83 -14.64 17.91 0.99
N ASN A 84 -13.91 19.01 0.75
CA ASN A 84 -14.32 20.34 1.19
C ASN A 84 -15.52 20.71 0.32
N ALA A 85 -16.62 19.99 0.50
CA ALA A 85 -17.96 20.44 0.23
C ALA A 85 -18.46 21.17 1.49
N GLU A 86 -17.72 22.18 1.95
CA GLU A 86 -18.39 23.29 2.61
C GLU A 86 -18.96 24.15 1.48
N GLY A 87 -20.27 24.07 1.33
CA GLY A 87 -21.01 24.88 0.39
C GLY A 87 -20.81 26.36 0.67
N GLU A 88 -20.55 27.10 -0.40
CA GLU A 88 -20.85 28.53 -0.51
C GLU A 88 -21.90 28.73 -1.61
#